data_AF-A0A920PQ83-F1
#
_entry.id   AF-A0A920PQ83-F1
#
_cell.length_a   1.000
_cell.length_b   1.000
_cell.length_c   1.000
_cell.angle_alpha   90.00
_cell.angle_beta   90.00
_cell.angle_gamma   90.00
#
_symmetry.space_group_name_H-M   'P 1'
#
loop_
_entity.id
_entity.type
_entity.pdbx_description
1 polymer ?
#
loop_
_entity_poly.entity_id
_entity_poly.type
_entity_poly.pdbx_seq_one_letter_code
_entity_poly.pdbx_strand_id
1 'polypeptide(L)'
;MIPWEWRWPSSGWTGSRLSSVRLFSPVFLGLIRTAPEDRELTPSQQAAMGWKKIGHLDTRLSTSRFVGGEDFSMADIPLGIMVYRWFNLEIERKEMPDLARWYQLLTQRPTFQSNVMVGLT
;
A
#
# COMPACT_ATOMS: atom_id res chain seq x y z
N MET A 1 28.74 3.94 -22.80
CA MET A 1 28.70 5.41 -22.80
C MET A 1 27.41 5.80 -23.52
N ILE A 2 26.37 6.19 -22.77
CA ILE A 2 25.00 6.45 -23.29
C ILE A 2 24.68 7.95 -23.06
N PRO A 3 23.98 8.65 -23.97
CA PRO A 3 23.99 10.11 -24.08
C PRO A 3 23.06 10.83 -23.09
N TRP A 4 23.35 12.12 -22.87
CA TRP A 4 22.97 12.99 -21.74
C TRP A 4 21.65 13.80 -21.93
N GLU A 5 20.76 13.39 -22.84
CA GLU A 5 19.64 14.23 -23.28
C GLU A 5 18.26 13.94 -22.65
N TRP A 6 18.21 13.26 -21.50
CA TRP A 6 17.00 13.20 -20.66
C TRP A 6 16.90 14.40 -19.71
N ARG A 7 16.58 15.59 -20.24
CA ARG A 7 16.20 16.75 -19.41
C ARG A 7 14.80 16.54 -18.84
N TRP A 8 14.73 16.09 -17.59
CA TRP A 8 13.50 16.02 -16.80
C TRP A 8 12.97 17.43 -16.47
N PRO A 9 11.66 17.71 -16.55
CA PRO A 9 11.12 18.99 -16.09
C PRO A 9 11.34 19.12 -14.58
N SER A 10 12.02 20.19 -14.16
CA SER A 10 12.45 20.46 -12.78
C SER A 10 11.33 20.87 -11.81
N SER A 11 10.06 20.57 -12.09
CA SER A 11 8.96 20.93 -11.20
C SER A 11 8.35 19.69 -10.54
N GLY A 12 8.84 19.38 -9.33
CA GLY A 12 8.06 18.69 -8.31
C GLY A 12 8.47 17.27 -7.91
N TRP A 13 9.75 16.88 -8.00
CA TRP A 13 10.21 15.56 -7.56
C TRP A 13 10.32 15.39 -6.03
N THR A 14 10.03 16.45 -5.25
CA THR A 14 10.13 16.47 -3.77
C THR A 14 8.77 16.68 -3.11
N GLY A 15 7.75 15.93 -3.54
CA GLY A 15 6.50 15.78 -2.78
C GLY A 15 6.70 14.78 -1.64
N SER A 16 7.27 15.22 -0.51
CA SER A 16 7.53 14.45 0.72
C SER A 16 6.28 13.85 1.41
N ARG A 17 5.14 13.76 0.73
CA ARG A 17 3.86 13.26 1.24
C ARG A 17 3.60 11.77 0.95
N LEU A 18 4.37 11.15 0.05
CA LEU A 18 4.15 9.77 -0.42
C LEU A 18 5.38 8.86 -0.25
N SER A 19 6.17 9.05 0.81
CA SER A 19 7.09 7.98 1.21
C SER A 19 6.25 6.79 1.70
N SER A 20 6.04 5.81 0.81
CA SER A 20 5.28 4.57 1.05
C SER A 20 5.76 3.82 2.30
N VAL A 21 7.06 3.95 2.62
CA VAL A 21 7.70 3.41 3.82
C VAL A 21 7.07 3.96 5.11
N ARG A 22 6.68 5.24 5.15
CA ARG A 22 6.08 5.86 6.35
C ARG A 22 4.59 5.61 6.50
N LEU A 23 3.88 5.30 5.41
CA LEU A 23 2.44 5.12 5.44
C LEU A 23 2.04 3.89 6.27
N PHE A 24 2.83 2.81 6.32
CA PHE A 24 2.40 1.56 6.96
C PHE A 24 3.33 1.00 8.05
N SER A 25 4.47 1.65 8.32
CA SER A 25 5.49 1.18 9.27
C SER A 25 4.97 0.77 10.66
N PRO A 26 4.12 1.54 11.36
CA PRO A 26 3.79 1.24 12.77
C PRO A 26 2.88 0.01 12.96
N VAL A 27 1.88 -0.17 12.08
CA VAL A 27 0.88 -1.25 12.22
C VAL A 27 1.48 -2.59 11.82
N PHE A 28 2.30 -2.60 10.76
CA PHE A 28 3.04 -3.79 10.35
C PHE A 28 4.13 -4.18 11.37
N LEU A 29 4.87 -3.20 11.92
CA LEU A 29 5.86 -3.47 12.96
C LEU A 29 5.19 -4.02 14.23
N GLY A 30 4.13 -3.37 14.72
CA GLY A 30 3.45 -3.78 15.96
C GLY A 30 2.70 -5.11 15.90
N LEU A 31 2.10 -5.46 14.75
CA LEU A 31 1.30 -6.70 14.64
C LEU A 31 2.14 -7.93 14.25
N ILE A 32 3.21 -7.74 13.47
CA ILE A 32 3.94 -8.84 12.81
C ILE A 32 5.38 -8.97 13.31
N ARG A 33 6.04 -7.86 13.70
CA ARG A 33 7.45 -7.86 14.11
C ARG A 33 7.70 -7.64 15.60
N THR A 34 6.68 -7.25 16.36
CA THR A 34 6.72 -7.17 17.82
C THR A 34 6.22 -8.48 18.41
N ALA A 35 7.01 -9.09 19.30
CA ALA A 35 6.64 -10.29 20.03
C ALA A 35 5.35 -10.03 20.83
N PRO A 36 4.43 -11.01 20.98
CA PRO A 36 3.15 -10.82 21.67
C PRO A 36 3.25 -10.10 23.03
N GLU A 37 4.32 -10.39 23.77
CA GLU A 37 4.68 -9.83 25.07
C GLU A 37 5.07 -8.35 25.06
N ASP A 38 5.59 -7.84 23.95
CA ASP A 38 6.06 -6.46 23.79
C ASP A 38 5.00 -5.54 23.13
N ARG A 39 3.80 -6.06 22.86
CA ARG A 39 2.71 -5.31 22.23
C ARG A 39 1.96 -4.46 23.26
N GLU A 40 2.34 -3.19 23.39
CA GLU A 40 1.64 -2.26 24.28
C GLU A 40 0.21 -1.93 23.82
N LEU A 41 -0.05 -2.01 22.51
CA LEU A 41 -1.37 -1.75 21.94
C LEU A 41 -2.10 -3.06 21.68
N THR A 42 -3.39 -3.10 22.04
CA THR A 42 -4.23 -4.26 21.73
C THR A 42 -4.31 -4.46 20.21
N PRO A 43 -4.46 -5.71 19.73
CA PRO A 43 -4.62 -5.98 18.30
C PRO A 43 -5.69 -5.10 17.62
N SER A 44 -6.78 -4.79 18.32
CA SER A 44 -7.85 -3.90 17.86
C SER A 44 -7.41 -2.45 17.71
N GLN A 45 -6.57 -1.92 18.60
CA GLN A 45 -6.02 -0.56 18.49
C GLN A 45 -5.04 -0.44 17.31
N GLN A 46 -4.23 -1.48 17.09
CA GLN A 46 -3.29 -1.50 15.97
C GLN A 46 -4.04 -1.61 14.63
N ALA A 47 -5.08 -2.44 14.58
CA ALA A 47 -6.00 -2.48 13.46
C ALA A 47 -6.61 -1.09 13.21
N ALA A 48 -7.15 -0.41 14.24
CA ALA A 48 -7.72 0.96 14.19
C ALA A 48 -6.80 1.99 13.52
N MET A 49 -5.49 1.94 13.79
CA MET A 49 -4.53 2.82 13.14
C MET A 49 -4.30 2.47 11.66
N GLY A 50 -4.35 1.19 11.30
CA GLY A 50 -4.30 0.72 9.92
C GLY A 50 -5.50 1.19 9.12
N TRP A 51 -6.69 1.13 9.72
CA TRP A 51 -7.96 1.54 9.13
C TRP A 51 -7.96 2.97 8.59
N LYS A 52 -7.47 3.93 9.39
CA LYS A 52 -7.46 5.34 8.99
C LYS A 52 -6.60 5.58 7.75
N LYS A 53 -5.47 4.88 7.63
CA LYS A 53 -4.51 5.06 6.53
C LYS A 53 -5.00 4.40 5.24
N ILE A 54 -5.60 3.22 5.35
CA ILE A 54 -6.16 2.52 4.18
C ILE A 54 -7.45 3.21 3.72
N GLY A 55 -8.26 3.75 4.64
CA GLY A 55 -9.44 4.55 4.28
C GLY A 55 -9.11 5.77 3.42
N HIS A 56 -7.98 6.45 3.64
CA HIS A 56 -7.54 7.53 2.76
C HIS A 56 -7.17 7.03 1.35
N LEU A 57 -6.62 5.82 1.24
CA LEU A 57 -6.30 5.21 -0.04
C LEU A 57 -7.59 4.82 -0.79
N ASP A 58 -8.56 4.23 -0.11
CA ASP A 58 -9.89 3.94 -0.65
C ASP A 58 -10.57 5.22 -1.18
N THR A 59 -10.55 6.30 -0.38
CA THR A 59 -11.06 7.62 -0.81
C THR A 59 -10.32 8.18 -2.02
N ARG A 60 -9.01 7.95 -2.14
CA ARG A 60 -8.24 8.37 -3.33
C ARG A 60 -8.68 7.56 -4.55
N LEU A 61 -8.93 6.27 -4.39
CA LEU A 61 -9.30 5.34 -5.45
C LEU A 61 -10.77 5.42 -5.86
N SER A 62 -11.62 6.10 -5.09
CA SER A 62 -13.01 6.39 -5.50
C SER A 62 -13.10 7.38 -6.66
N THR A 63 -12.04 8.17 -6.87
CA THR A 63 -11.96 9.21 -7.91
C THR A 63 -10.99 8.87 -9.03
N SER A 64 -10.35 7.70 -9.00
CA SER A 64 -9.34 7.32 -9.99
C SER A 64 -9.14 5.82 -10.09
N ARG A 65 -8.82 5.34 -11.29
CA ARG A 65 -8.60 3.90 -11.52
C ARG A 65 -7.42 3.33 -10.74
N PHE A 66 -6.33 4.08 -10.65
CA PHE A 66 -5.07 3.78 -9.96
C PHE A 66 -4.65 4.97 -9.09
N VAL A 67 -3.66 4.77 -8.22
CA VAL A 67 -3.23 5.81 -7.26
C VAL A 67 -2.76 7.09 -7.98
N GLY A 68 -2.11 6.93 -9.13
CA GLY A 68 -1.62 8.03 -9.96
C GLY A 68 -2.67 8.68 -10.87
N GLY A 69 -3.89 8.12 -11.00
CA GLY A 69 -4.89 8.57 -11.98
C GLY A 69 -5.49 7.40 -12.76
N GLU A 70 -5.65 7.56 -14.07
CA GLU A 70 -6.29 6.55 -14.91
C GLU A 70 -5.38 5.37 -15.30
N ASP A 71 -4.06 5.59 -15.26
CA ASP A 71 -3.05 4.61 -15.62
C ASP A 71 -2.28 4.08 -14.42
N PHE A 72 -1.82 2.83 -14.54
CA PHE A 72 -0.96 2.21 -13.54
C PHE A 72 0.32 3.02 -13.36
N SER A 73 0.64 3.32 -12.11
CA SER A 73 1.75 4.21 -11.76
C SER A 73 2.74 3.55 -10.82
N MET A 74 3.90 4.19 -10.65
CA MET A 74 4.92 3.75 -9.70
C MET A 74 4.40 3.72 -8.25
N ALA A 75 3.38 4.54 -7.91
CA ALA A 75 2.79 4.55 -6.58
C ALA A 75 2.01 3.25 -6.26
N ASP A 76 1.46 2.59 -7.29
CA ASP A 76 0.65 1.39 -7.14
C ASP A 76 1.49 0.17 -6.71
N ILE A 77 2.78 0.14 -7.05
CA ILE A 77 3.69 -0.98 -6.73
C ILE A 77 3.86 -1.13 -5.20
N PRO A 78 4.44 -0.14 -4.48
CA PRO A 78 4.67 -0.30 -3.05
C PRO A 78 3.36 -0.36 -2.25
N LEU A 79 2.32 0.37 -2.68
CA LEU A 79 1.01 0.33 -2.03
C LEU A 79 0.32 -1.03 -2.24
N GLY A 80 0.41 -1.61 -3.43
CA GLY A 80 -0.14 -2.92 -3.75
C GLY A 80 0.48 -4.03 -2.91
N ILE A 81 1.80 -4.00 -2.72
CA ILE A 81 2.50 -4.96 -1.85
C ILE A 81 2.00 -4.85 -0.40
N MET A 82 1.80 -3.63 0.10
CA MET A 82 1.29 -3.42 1.45
C MET A 82 -0.16 -3.87 1.61
N VAL A 83 -1.00 -3.60 0.61
CA VAL A 83 -2.41 -4.00 0.64
C VAL A 83 -2.58 -5.51 0.51
N TYR A 84 -1.73 -6.19 -0.28
CA TYR A 84 -1.68 -7.66 -0.28
C TYR A 84 -1.48 -8.20 1.14
N ARG A 85 -0.50 -7.66 1.88
CA ARG A 85 -0.23 -8.07 3.27
C ARG A 85 -1.44 -7.81 4.17
N TRP A 86 -2.05 -6.65 4.05
CA TRP A 86 -3.25 -6.29 4.82
C TRP A 86 -4.41 -7.26 4.61
N PHE A 87 -4.67 -7.67 3.37
CA PHE A 87 -5.71 -8.65 3.05
C PHE A 87 -5.41 -10.07 3.55
N ASN A 88 -4.15 -10.36 3.90
CA ASN A 88 -3.76 -11.65 4.48
C ASN A 88 -3.73 -11.66 6.03
N LEU A 89 -3.99 -10.53 6.71
CA LEU A 89 -4.08 -10.50 8.18
C LEU A 89 -5.42 -11.03 8.70
N GLU A 90 -5.43 -11.74 9.82
CA GLU A 90 -6.67 -12.18 10.48
C GLU A 90 -7.24 -11.06 11.36
N ILE A 91 -7.84 -10.04 10.74
CA ILE A 91 -8.48 -8.90 11.42
C ILE A 91 -9.88 -8.66 10.87
N GLU A 92 -10.79 -8.18 11.72
CA GLU A 92 -12.15 -7.79 11.32
C GLU A 92 -12.10 -6.61 10.36
N ARG A 93 -12.75 -6.72 9.18
CA ARG A 93 -12.67 -5.70 8.12
C ARG A 93 -13.96 -4.88 7.84
N LYS A 94 -13.82 -3.57 7.63
CA LYS A 94 -14.81 -2.62 7.11
C LYS A 94 -14.69 -2.64 5.59
N GLU A 95 -15.83 -2.53 4.92
CA GLU A 95 -15.90 -2.49 3.47
C GLU A 95 -15.14 -1.29 2.90
N MET A 96 -14.33 -1.56 1.87
CA MET A 96 -13.55 -0.60 1.11
C MET A 96 -13.62 -0.98 -0.38
N PRO A 97 -14.72 -0.64 -1.05
CA PRO A 97 -15.03 -1.16 -2.39
C PRO A 97 -14.02 -0.68 -3.45
N ASP A 98 -13.53 0.56 -3.35
CA ASP A 98 -12.60 1.13 -4.32
C ASP A 98 -11.20 0.55 -4.16
N LEU A 99 -10.78 0.33 -2.93
CA LEU A 99 -9.56 -0.41 -2.61
C LEU A 99 -9.65 -1.84 -3.15
N ALA A 100 -10.78 -2.53 -2.96
CA ALA A 100 -10.98 -3.90 -3.43
C ALA A 100 -10.93 -3.97 -4.96
N ARG A 101 -11.62 -3.06 -5.66
CA ARG A 101 -11.57 -2.92 -7.13
C ARG A 101 -10.14 -2.72 -7.62
N TRP A 102 -9.42 -1.76 -7.04
CA TRP A 102 -8.03 -1.48 -7.41
C TRP A 102 -7.12 -2.69 -7.14
N TYR A 103 -7.29 -3.35 -6.00
CA TYR A 103 -6.52 -4.55 -5.66
C TYR A 103 -6.77 -5.69 -6.67
N GLN A 104 -8.01 -5.90 -7.11
CA GLN A 104 -8.33 -6.85 -8.19
C GLN A 104 -7.64 -6.52 -9.52
N LEU A 105 -7.44 -5.24 -9.85
CA LEU A 105 -6.67 -4.86 -11.04
C LEU A 105 -5.19 -5.25 -10.90
N LEU A 106 -4.63 -5.14 -9.69
CA LEU A 106 -3.25 -5.55 -9.42
C LEU A 106 -3.06 -7.06 -9.49
N THR A 107 -3.98 -7.83 -8.89
CA THR A 107 -3.89 -9.30 -8.86
C THR A 107 -4.04 -9.94 -10.23
N GLN A 108 -4.58 -9.23 -11.23
CA GLN A 108 -4.61 -9.70 -12.61
C GLN A 108 -3.25 -9.60 -13.33
N ARG A 109 -2.25 -8.90 -12.75
CA ARG A 109 -0.95 -8.70 -13.40
C ARG A 109 -0.02 -9.88 -13.11
N PRO A 110 0.54 -10.55 -14.14
CA PRO A 110 1.44 -11.70 -13.93
C PRO A 110 2.65 -11.39 -13.04
N THR A 111 3.23 -10.19 -13.17
CA THR A 111 4.35 -9.74 -12.32
C THR A 111 3.95 -9.57 -10.86
N PHE A 112 2.72 -9.12 -10.59
CA PHE A 112 2.23 -8.99 -9.23
C PHE A 112 1.99 -10.37 -8.60
N GLN A 113 1.37 -11.28 -9.34
CA GLN A 113 1.17 -12.67 -8.89
C GLN A 113 2.50 -13.35 -8.53
N SER A 114 3.46 -13.31 -9.46
CA SER A 114 4.75 -14.01 -9.32
C SER A 114 5.70 -13.43 -8.27
N ASN A 115 5.59 -12.13 -7.93
CA ASN A 115 6.53 -11.48 -7.00
C ASN A 115 5.90 -11.09 -5.66
N VAL A 116 4.58 -10.92 -5.60
CA VAL A 116 3.87 -10.42 -4.40
C VAL A 116 2.97 -11.49 -3.81
N MET A 117 2.25 -12.24 -4.65
CA MET A 117 1.28 -13.25 -4.20
C MET A 117 1.91 -14.63 -3.94
N VAL A 118 3.16 -14.65 -3.47
CA VAL A 118 3.93 -15.88 -3.20
C VAL A 118 3.73 -16.43 -1.78
N GLY A 119 2.83 -15.82 -1.00
CA GLY A 119 2.60 -16.15 0.40
C GLY A 119 3.50 -15.37 1.36
N LEU A 120 3.01 -15.17 2.59
CA LEU A 120 3.81 -14.66 3.70
C LEU A 120 4.39 -15.86 4.44
N THR A 121 5.49 -16.40 3.91
CA THR A 121 6.31 -17.43 4.58
C THR A 121 7.28 -16.82 5.57
#